data_AF-A0A811T6Y3-F1
#
_entry.id   AF-A0A811T6Y3-F1
#
_cell.length_a   1.000
_cell.length_b   1.000
_cell.length_c   1.000
_cell.angle_alpha   90.00
_cell.angle_beta   90.00
_cell.angle_gamma   90.00
#
_symmetry.space_group_name_H-M   'P 1'
#
loop_
_entity.id
_entity.type
_entity.pdbx_description
1 polymer ?
#
loop_
_entity_poly.entity_id
_entity_poly.type
_entity_poly.pdbx_seq_one_letter_code
_entity_poly.pdbx_strand_id
1 'polypeptide(L)'
;MNVKELIFQEAFYQNFPLEVDKFIAYCKERGLNVNRGYLEHLEQEGHLKPIMRVDGFGVSNTTDLKELYENDQVIDPHQNGFVPWKTFYETRTEYPREVIRTYYHPYQICSLNSVLESRIRALTRFNITPQNDESVINIRKPEKYMSGYIENLIKDSKKDEKFVELLLFIQNKYLPLVKQPGHIHVTGDIYNLTNDLFEKWDDLQKKIIPKEIVIALGLETEKIKEHRGRIGIYGLSIDPLRDWYDLIKYINYDKRQKLKGNALLAQDFYLISDMLALFLEDLTGEKQRETGSILDALEGRGKVRVYGKELNYADRDILIRLLRDYGINPRPRLVLIVEGYTEEIAFPIISDAMGVPLDGFDIEIINIRGIDKHPRELIIYHSTPDIDRVDDRYCIPIERTKVFLIFDNEGNKRSWIKKFIDEPDKEIEKMMKDVLSIIKKKKKNTSANIEKIFLKHTVKCHIWNKNFEYDNFTDEELSRELNEYGEKYGYKFDARPNEIKDCRSKNRNLDEFIRTKADTSLSKTEFGEQLANLIAKEIKERTNHFENQRPVEKVLDQIIRFTVENI
;
A
#
# COMPACT_ATOMS: atom_id res chain seq x y z
N MET A 1 5.16 9.65 -36.24
CA MET A 1 5.46 8.32 -35.70
C MET A 1 6.30 7.51 -36.66
N ASN A 2 7.53 7.23 -36.26
CA ASN A 2 8.51 6.45 -37.03
C ASN A 2 8.71 5.07 -36.36
N VAL A 3 8.01 4.04 -36.85
CA VAL A 3 8.03 2.70 -36.23
C VAL A 3 9.43 2.10 -36.22
N LYS A 4 10.21 2.32 -37.28
CA LYS A 4 11.60 1.88 -37.38
C LYS A 4 12.42 2.41 -36.21
N GLU A 5 12.34 3.71 -35.95
CA GLU A 5 13.13 4.34 -34.91
C GLU A 5 12.75 3.83 -33.51
N LEU A 6 11.44 3.66 -33.25
CA LEU A 6 10.94 3.08 -32.00
C LEU A 6 11.47 1.65 -31.76
N ILE A 7 11.53 0.83 -32.80
CA ILE A 7 12.07 -0.54 -32.71
C ILE A 7 13.57 -0.52 -32.43
N PHE A 8 14.33 0.27 -33.19
CA PHE A 8 15.80 0.31 -33.06
C PHE A 8 16.27 0.96 -31.75
N GLN A 9 15.44 1.81 -31.13
CA GLN A 9 15.70 2.33 -29.79
C GLN A 9 15.15 1.46 -28.66
N GLU A 10 14.55 0.30 -28.98
CA GLU A 10 13.89 -0.59 -28.02
C GLU A 10 12.84 0.14 -27.16
N ALA A 11 12.08 1.06 -27.77
CA ALA A 11 11.12 1.92 -27.09
C ALA A 11 9.96 1.17 -26.44
N PHE A 12 9.74 -0.11 -26.78
CA PHE A 12 8.64 -0.96 -26.29
C PHE A 12 9.02 -1.85 -25.09
N TYR A 13 10.22 -1.66 -24.51
CA TYR A 13 10.74 -2.54 -23.46
C TYR A 13 9.89 -2.52 -22.18
N GLN A 14 9.46 -1.35 -21.70
CA GLN A 14 8.69 -1.23 -20.45
C GLN A 14 7.17 -1.45 -20.61
N ASN A 15 6.60 -1.16 -21.78
CA ASN A 15 5.20 -1.37 -22.08
C ASN A 15 5.08 -1.71 -23.57
N PHE A 16 4.60 -2.92 -23.84
CA PHE A 16 4.57 -3.45 -25.20
C PHE A 16 3.21 -3.17 -25.86
N PRO A 17 3.18 -2.90 -27.18
CA PRO A 17 1.93 -2.76 -27.92
C PRO A 17 1.02 -3.99 -27.78
N LEU A 18 -0.27 -3.75 -27.62
CA LEU A 18 -1.28 -4.80 -27.49
C LEU A 18 -1.83 -5.15 -28.87
N GLU A 19 -1.92 -6.45 -29.15
CA GLU A 19 -2.71 -6.95 -30.28
C GLU A 19 -4.15 -6.44 -30.16
N VAL A 20 -4.80 -6.17 -31.29
CA VAL A 20 -6.10 -5.48 -31.36
C VAL A 20 -7.17 -6.03 -30.40
N ASP A 21 -7.29 -7.35 -30.24
CA ASP A 21 -8.28 -7.92 -29.31
C ASP A 21 -7.91 -7.67 -27.84
N LYS A 22 -6.61 -7.71 -27.51
CA LYS A 22 -6.12 -7.34 -26.18
C LYS A 22 -6.29 -5.85 -25.92
N PHE A 23 -6.10 -5.00 -26.94
CA PHE A 23 -6.35 -3.57 -26.84
C PHE A 23 -7.85 -3.27 -26.64
N ILE A 24 -8.74 -3.96 -27.35
CA ILE A 24 -10.20 -3.85 -27.15
C ILE A 24 -10.56 -4.26 -25.72
N ALA A 25 -10.01 -5.37 -25.22
CA ALA A 25 -10.21 -5.78 -23.83
C ALA A 25 -9.69 -4.73 -22.85
N TYR A 26 -8.49 -4.21 -23.06
CA TYR A 26 -7.87 -3.14 -22.28
C TYR A 26 -8.76 -1.89 -22.20
N CYS A 27 -9.33 -1.46 -23.33
CA CYS A 27 -10.30 -0.36 -23.42
C CYS A 27 -11.60 -0.67 -22.66
N LYS A 28 -12.16 -1.87 -22.84
CA LYS A 28 -13.41 -2.28 -22.19
C LYS A 28 -13.29 -2.26 -20.66
N GLU A 29 -12.18 -2.73 -20.11
CA GLU A 29 -11.93 -2.69 -18.66
C GLU A 29 -11.90 -1.27 -18.09
N ARG A 30 -11.64 -0.27 -18.94
CA ARG A 30 -11.58 1.16 -18.64
C ARG A 30 -12.87 1.90 -18.98
N GLY A 31 -13.92 1.16 -19.31
CA GLY A 31 -15.23 1.72 -19.64
C GLY A 31 -15.35 2.25 -21.07
N LEU A 32 -14.34 2.04 -21.93
CA LEU A 32 -14.39 2.45 -23.33
C LEU A 32 -14.93 1.32 -24.20
N ASN A 33 -16.12 1.52 -24.76
CA ASN A 33 -16.77 0.52 -25.60
C ASN A 33 -16.34 0.66 -27.06
N VAL A 34 -15.38 -0.17 -27.49
CA VAL A 34 -14.87 -0.23 -28.86
C VAL A 34 -14.86 -1.66 -29.37
N ASN A 35 -14.88 -1.84 -30.69
CA ASN A 35 -14.75 -3.14 -31.35
C ASN A 35 -13.85 -3.00 -32.60
N ARG A 36 -13.50 -4.13 -33.24
CA ARG A 36 -12.63 -4.14 -34.43
C ARG A 36 -13.13 -3.23 -35.56
N GLY A 37 -14.42 -3.32 -35.91
CA GLY A 37 -15.01 -2.49 -36.97
C GLY A 37 -14.97 -0.99 -36.65
N TYR A 38 -15.13 -0.62 -35.39
CA TYR A 38 -14.99 0.77 -34.95
C TYR A 38 -13.55 1.27 -35.06
N LEU A 39 -12.56 0.47 -34.64
CA LEU A 39 -11.15 0.82 -34.77
C LEU A 39 -10.71 0.90 -36.24
N GLU A 40 -11.15 -0.01 -37.09
CA GLU A 40 -10.94 0.04 -38.55
C GLU A 40 -11.52 1.34 -39.15
N HIS A 41 -12.73 1.71 -38.74
CA HIS A 41 -13.36 2.96 -39.18
C HIS A 41 -12.58 4.21 -38.73
N LEU A 42 -12.09 4.24 -37.49
CA LEU A 42 -11.23 5.34 -37.04
C LEU A 42 -9.92 5.42 -37.81
N GLU A 43 -9.34 4.30 -38.21
CA GLU A 43 -8.14 4.28 -39.05
C GLU A 43 -8.45 4.81 -40.46
N GLN A 44 -9.56 4.36 -41.05
CA GLN A 44 -10.02 4.80 -42.37
C GLN A 44 -10.19 6.32 -42.42
N GLU A 45 -10.73 6.91 -41.35
CA GLU A 45 -10.93 8.36 -41.22
C GLU A 45 -9.68 9.11 -40.74
N GLY A 46 -8.60 8.39 -40.40
CA GLY A 46 -7.35 8.98 -39.93
C GLY A 46 -7.43 9.56 -38.51
N HIS A 47 -8.39 9.14 -37.70
CA HIS A 47 -8.55 9.56 -36.31
C HIS A 47 -7.69 8.77 -35.33
N LEU A 48 -7.44 7.49 -35.62
CA LEU A 48 -6.59 6.62 -34.81
C LEU A 48 -5.97 5.53 -35.68
N LYS A 49 -4.65 5.52 -35.79
CA LYS A 49 -3.92 4.47 -36.53
C LYS A 49 -3.26 3.47 -35.57
N PRO A 50 -3.12 2.19 -35.93
CA PRO A 50 -2.31 1.25 -35.18
C PRO A 50 -0.84 1.70 -35.14
N ILE A 51 -0.11 1.32 -34.09
CA ILE A 51 1.33 1.60 -33.99
C ILE A 51 2.12 0.82 -35.02
N MET A 52 1.81 -0.47 -35.16
CA MET A 52 2.50 -1.35 -36.08
C MET A 52 1.58 -2.50 -36.49
N ARG A 53 1.95 -3.14 -37.58
CA ARG A 53 1.40 -4.43 -38.01
C ARG A 53 2.53 -5.42 -38.19
N VAL A 54 2.26 -6.68 -37.92
CA VAL A 54 3.24 -7.76 -38.09
C VAL A 54 2.65 -8.85 -38.95
N ASP A 55 3.37 -9.22 -40.01
CA ASP A 55 3.05 -10.37 -40.85
C ASP A 55 3.49 -11.67 -40.16
N GLY A 56 2.55 -12.58 -39.95
CA GLY A 56 2.77 -13.89 -39.35
C GLY A 56 2.23 -14.05 -37.92
N PHE A 57 3.11 -14.45 -36.99
CA PHE A 57 2.72 -14.86 -35.64
C PHE A 57 2.57 -13.67 -34.69
N GLY A 58 1.86 -13.90 -33.58
CA GLY A 58 1.70 -12.89 -32.54
C GLY A 58 3.02 -12.56 -31.86
N VAL A 59 3.35 -11.27 -31.78
CA VAL A 59 4.52 -10.75 -31.09
C VAL A 59 4.20 -10.33 -29.65
N SER A 60 5.24 -10.30 -28.83
CA SER A 60 5.19 -9.92 -27.42
C SER A 60 6.46 -9.15 -27.01
N ASN A 61 6.55 -8.76 -25.75
CA ASN A 61 7.68 -7.99 -25.21
C ASN A 61 9.04 -8.70 -25.24
N THR A 62 9.06 -10.01 -25.49
CA THR A 62 10.28 -10.82 -25.64
C THR A 62 10.67 -11.02 -27.11
N THR A 63 9.84 -10.56 -28.04
CA THR A 63 10.09 -10.72 -29.48
C THR A 63 11.16 -9.74 -29.95
N ASP A 64 12.12 -10.24 -30.74
CA ASP A 64 13.08 -9.39 -31.45
C ASP A 64 12.38 -8.67 -32.61
N LEU A 65 11.81 -7.50 -32.32
CA LEU A 65 11.17 -6.66 -33.33
C LEU A 65 12.16 -6.12 -34.36
N LYS A 66 13.46 -6.05 -34.02
CA LYS A 66 14.47 -5.57 -34.95
C LYS A 66 14.70 -6.59 -36.05
N GLU A 67 14.83 -7.87 -35.69
CA GLU A 67 14.92 -8.98 -36.64
C GLU A 67 13.68 -9.02 -37.57
N LEU A 68 12.48 -8.91 -37.01
CA LEU A 68 11.25 -8.88 -37.81
C LEU A 68 11.18 -7.68 -38.76
N TYR A 69 11.66 -6.50 -38.32
CA TYR A 69 11.71 -5.32 -39.16
C TYR A 69 12.74 -5.48 -40.30
N GLU A 70 13.92 -6.05 -40.00
CA GLU A 70 14.98 -6.30 -41.00
C GLU A 70 14.56 -7.36 -42.05
N ASN A 71 13.63 -8.24 -41.71
CA ASN A 71 13.04 -9.24 -42.60
C ASN A 71 11.74 -8.78 -43.31
N ASP A 72 11.44 -7.47 -43.31
CA ASP A 72 10.23 -6.88 -43.92
C ASP A 72 8.89 -7.42 -43.36
N GLN A 73 8.89 -7.98 -42.15
CA GLN A 73 7.69 -8.52 -41.51
C GLN A 73 6.92 -7.49 -40.67
N VAL A 74 7.52 -6.32 -40.41
CA VAL A 74 6.87 -5.21 -39.70
C VAL A 74 6.40 -4.16 -40.70
N ILE A 75 5.10 -3.88 -40.68
CA ILE A 75 4.45 -2.90 -41.53
C ILE A 75 4.16 -1.65 -40.71
N ASP A 76 4.60 -0.48 -41.19
CA ASP A 76 4.31 0.84 -40.62
C ASP A 76 2.97 1.39 -41.18
N PRO A 77 1.89 1.49 -40.37
CA PRO A 77 0.60 2.03 -40.80
C PRO A 77 0.60 3.54 -41.08
N HIS A 78 1.65 4.26 -40.69
CA HIS A 78 1.78 5.70 -40.91
C HIS A 78 2.40 6.02 -42.27
N GLN A 79 3.19 5.11 -42.83
CA GLN A 79 3.80 5.25 -44.16
C GLN A 79 2.86 4.79 -45.28
N ASN A 80 1.94 3.87 -44.96
CA ASN A 80 0.98 3.32 -45.90
C ASN A 80 -0.39 4.00 -45.80
N GLY A 81 -1.13 4.03 -46.91
CA GLY A 81 -2.54 4.43 -46.91
C GLY A 81 -3.40 3.43 -46.11
N PHE A 82 -4.67 3.78 -45.84
CA PHE A 82 -5.61 2.85 -45.22
C PHE A 82 -5.76 1.59 -46.07
N VAL A 83 -5.69 0.43 -45.42
CA VAL A 83 -5.93 -0.88 -46.03
C VAL A 83 -7.11 -1.54 -45.29
N PRO A 84 -8.20 -1.92 -45.99
CA PRO A 84 -9.34 -2.59 -45.36
C PRO A 84 -8.92 -3.87 -44.62
N TRP A 85 -9.32 -4.02 -43.37
CA TRP A 85 -8.81 -5.09 -42.49
C TRP A 85 -9.19 -6.49 -42.98
N LYS A 86 -10.24 -6.61 -43.79
CA LYS A 86 -10.59 -7.86 -44.48
C LYS A 86 -9.44 -8.45 -45.31
N THR A 87 -8.48 -7.64 -45.78
CA THR A 87 -7.32 -8.12 -46.56
C THR A 87 -6.24 -8.73 -45.67
N PHE A 88 -6.34 -8.59 -44.35
CA PHE A 88 -5.42 -9.19 -43.38
C PHE A 88 -5.75 -10.65 -43.06
N TYR A 89 -6.77 -11.22 -43.73
CA TYR A 89 -7.22 -12.58 -43.54
C TYR A 89 -7.00 -13.42 -44.80
N GLU A 90 -6.40 -14.59 -44.63
CA GLU A 90 -6.44 -15.63 -45.65
C GLU A 90 -7.85 -16.23 -45.71
N THR A 91 -8.45 -16.22 -46.90
CA THR A 91 -9.74 -16.87 -47.16
C THR A 91 -9.52 -18.38 -47.29
N ARG A 92 -9.60 -19.11 -46.17
CA ARG A 92 -9.79 -20.56 -46.19
C ARG A 92 -11.30 -20.86 -46.15
N THR A 93 -11.71 -21.94 -46.81
CA THR A 93 -13.11 -22.32 -47.02
C THR A 93 -13.93 -22.54 -45.74
N GLU A 94 -13.29 -22.74 -44.59
CA GLU A 94 -13.98 -23.06 -43.33
C GLU A 94 -13.69 -22.08 -42.17
N TYR A 95 -12.50 -21.46 -42.11
CA TYR A 95 -12.15 -20.47 -41.07
C TYR A 95 -11.14 -19.43 -41.59
N PRO A 96 -11.49 -18.12 -41.66
CA PRO A 96 -10.53 -17.09 -42.05
C PRO A 96 -9.41 -16.98 -41.01
N ARG A 97 -8.15 -17.03 -41.47
CA ARG A 97 -6.97 -16.91 -40.60
C ARG A 97 -6.38 -15.50 -40.73
N GLU A 98 -6.30 -14.76 -39.62
CA GLU A 98 -5.58 -13.48 -39.58
C GLU A 98 -4.09 -13.75 -39.81
N VAL A 99 -3.56 -13.22 -40.91
CA VAL A 99 -2.15 -13.34 -41.30
C VAL A 99 -1.36 -12.08 -40.97
N ILE A 100 -2.02 -10.93 -40.92
CA ILE A 100 -1.41 -9.67 -40.48
C ILE A 100 -2.07 -9.24 -39.17
N ARG A 101 -1.28 -9.19 -38.10
CA ARG A 101 -1.74 -8.80 -36.77
C ARG A 101 -1.55 -7.32 -36.54
N THR A 102 -2.58 -6.67 -36.01
CA THR A 102 -2.62 -5.22 -35.78
C THR A 102 -2.37 -4.90 -34.31
N TYR A 103 -1.48 -3.95 -34.04
CA TYR A 103 -1.06 -3.58 -32.68
C TYR A 103 -1.33 -2.11 -32.36
N TYR A 104 -1.93 -1.88 -31.19
CA TYR A 104 -2.15 -0.55 -30.61
C TYR A 104 -1.43 -0.44 -29.27
N HIS A 105 -0.87 0.71 -28.96
CA HIS A 105 -0.20 0.91 -27.68
C HIS A 105 -1.17 1.47 -26.62
N PRO A 106 -1.08 1.05 -25.34
CA PRO A 106 -1.89 1.60 -24.24
C PRO A 106 -1.98 3.13 -24.19
N TYR A 107 -0.90 3.84 -24.54
CA TYR A 107 -0.88 5.32 -24.58
C TYR A 107 -1.85 5.95 -25.59
N GLN A 108 -2.29 5.20 -26.61
CA GLN A 108 -3.29 5.67 -27.57
C GLN A 108 -4.69 5.80 -26.95
N ILE A 109 -4.87 5.36 -25.71
CA ILE A 109 -6.14 5.51 -25.00
C ILE A 109 -6.53 6.98 -24.79
N CYS A 110 -5.55 7.88 -24.64
CA CYS A 110 -5.81 9.32 -24.54
C CYS A 110 -6.47 9.86 -25.82
N SER A 111 -5.93 9.49 -26.98
CA SER A 111 -6.47 9.87 -28.29
C SER A 111 -7.84 9.25 -28.51
N LEU A 112 -7.98 7.95 -28.25
CA LEU A 112 -9.23 7.21 -28.42
C LEU A 112 -10.35 7.80 -27.55
N ASN A 113 -10.07 8.04 -26.27
CA ASN A 113 -11.04 8.62 -25.35
C ASN A 113 -11.48 10.02 -25.81
N SER A 114 -10.55 10.84 -26.28
CA SER A 114 -10.86 12.17 -26.81
C SER A 114 -11.81 12.10 -28.01
N VAL A 115 -11.57 11.16 -28.94
CA VAL A 115 -12.44 10.93 -30.10
C VAL A 115 -13.84 10.46 -29.68
N LEU A 116 -13.93 9.53 -28.72
CA LEU A 116 -15.20 9.01 -28.21
C LEU A 116 -16.05 10.10 -27.54
N GLU A 117 -15.45 10.87 -26.63
CA GLU A 117 -16.11 12.01 -25.96
C GLU A 117 -16.65 13.04 -26.96
N SER A 118 -15.83 13.39 -27.95
CA SER A 118 -16.21 14.34 -28.99
C SER A 118 -17.38 13.85 -29.84
N ARG A 119 -17.43 12.55 -30.17
CA ARG A 119 -18.56 11.96 -30.91
C ARG A 119 -19.83 11.88 -30.08
N ILE A 120 -19.75 11.54 -28.79
CA ILE A 120 -20.91 11.54 -27.90
C ILE A 120 -21.52 12.95 -27.78
N ARG A 121 -20.67 13.97 -27.65
CA ARG A 121 -21.10 15.39 -27.65
C ARG A 121 -21.70 15.84 -28.98
N ALA A 122 -21.21 15.29 -30.10
CA ALA A 122 -21.82 15.52 -31.40
C ALA A 122 -23.22 14.88 -31.43
N LEU A 123 -23.33 13.56 -31.21
CA LEU A 123 -24.57 12.79 -31.32
C LEU A 123 -25.68 13.25 -30.35
N THR A 124 -25.35 13.65 -29.13
CA THR A 124 -26.34 14.20 -28.17
C THR A 124 -27.03 15.48 -28.65
N ARG A 125 -26.46 16.19 -29.63
CA ARG A 125 -27.09 17.38 -30.25
C ARG A 125 -28.02 17.05 -31.42
N PHE A 126 -28.09 15.79 -31.89
CA PHE A 126 -28.79 15.40 -33.13
C PHE A 126 -30.05 14.54 -32.95
N ASN A 127 -30.48 14.21 -31.73
CA ASN A 127 -31.73 13.48 -31.48
C ASN A 127 -32.98 14.38 -31.52
N ILE A 128 -33.14 15.18 -32.58
CA ILE A 128 -34.37 15.95 -32.84
C ILE A 128 -34.94 15.49 -34.18
N THR A 129 -36.15 14.93 -34.14
CA THR A 129 -36.88 14.43 -35.32
C THR A 129 -37.11 15.54 -36.35
N PRO A 130 -37.07 15.24 -37.67
CA PRO A 130 -37.20 16.24 -38.70
C PRO A 130 -38.65 16.74 -38.76
N GLN A 131 -38.87 17.99 -38.39
CA GLN A 131 -40.07 18.75 -38.74
C GLN A 131 -39.63 20.01 -39.47
N ASN A 132 -40.41 20.44 -40.48
CA ASN A 132 -40.16 21.63 -41.32
C ASN A 132 -40.41 22.94 -40.54
N ASP A 133 -39.81 23.05 -39.37
CA ASP A 133 -39.95 24.20 -38.48
C ASP A 133 -38.68 25.06 -38.58
N GLU A 134 -38.84 26.38 -38.64
CA GLU A 134 -37.75 27.37 -38.80
C GLU A 134 -36.72 27.27 -37.64
N SER A 135 -37.18 26.75 -36.51
CA SER A 135 -36.39 26.37 -35.34
C SER A 135 -35.41 25.19 -35.62
N VAL A 136 -35.79 24.19 -36.42
CA VAL A 136 -34.93 23.06 -36.83
C VAL A 136 -33.82 23.51 -37.79
N ILE A 137 -34.10 24.50 -38.65
CA ILE A 137 -33.09 25.12 -39.52
C ILE A 137 -32.04 25.88 -38.70
N ASN A 138 -32.45 26.57 -37.62
CA ASN A 138 -31.51 27.21 -36.68
C ASN A 138 -30.69 26.21 -35.85
N ILE A 139 -31.26 25.04 -35.52
CA ILE A 139 -30.55 23.91 -34.87
C ILE A 139 -29.53 23.24 -35.81
N ARG A 140 -29.69 23.38 -37.13
CA ARG A 140 -28.75 22.85 -38.16
C ARG A 140 -27.70 23.85 -38.66
N LYS A 141 -27.79 25.15 -38.38
CA LYS A 141 -26.67 26.10 -38.58
C LYS A 141 -25.32 25.65 -37.95
N PRO A 142 -25.31 24.93 -36.80
CA PRO A 142 -24.13 24.26 -36.24
C PRO A 142 -23.55 23.09 -37.05
N GLU A 143 -24.24 22.52 -38.05
CA GLU A 143 -23.67 21.47 -38.92
C GLU A 143 -22.46 21.99 -39.72
N LYS A 144 -22.47 23.28 -40.10
CA LYS A 144 -21.32 23.93 -40.72
C LYS A 144 -20.15 24.12 -39.73
N TYR A 145 -20.45 24.28 -38.44
CA TYR A 145 -19.46 24.26 -37.37
C TYR A 145 -18.94 22.84 -37.07
N MET A 146 -19.73 21.80 -37.38
CA MET A 146 -19.28 20.40 -37.25
C MET A 146 -18.19 20.02 -38.24
N SER A 147 -18.25 20.47 -39.49
CA SER A 147 -17.14 20.24 -40.44
C SER A 147 -15.83 20.80 -39.89
N GLY A 148 -15.85 22.04 -39.38
CA GLY A 148 -14.69 22.64 -38.71
C GLY A 148 -14.30 21.94 -37.40
N TYR A 149 -15.27 21.39 -36.66
CA TYR A 149 -14.99 20.59 -35.46
C TYR A 149 -14.34 19.25 -35.80
N ILE A 150 -14.81 18.55 -36.84
CA ILE A 150 -14.22 17.30 -37.35
C ILE A 150 -12.82 17.56 -37.90
N GLU A 151 -12.62 18.65 -38.65
CA GLU A 151 -11.28 19.07 -39.08
C GLU A 151 -10.36 19.36 -37.90
N ASN A 152 -10.87 20.00 -36.84
CA ASN A 152 -10.11 20.20 -35.60
C ASN A 152 -9.80 18.86 -34.90
N LEU A 153 -10.73 17.89 -34.89
CA LEU A 153 -10.47 16.55 -34.35
C LEU A 153 -9.39 15.80 -35.13
N ILE A 154 -9.37 15.90 -36.47
CA ILE A 154 -8.31 15.34 -37.31
C ILE A 154 -6.98 16.03 -37.02
N LYS A 155 -6.99 17.35 -36.85
CA LYS A 155 -5.79 18.13 -36.51
C LYS A 155 -5.27 17.79 -35.11
N ASP A 156 -6.15 17.57 -34.15
CA ASP A 156 -5.80 17.19 -32.78
C ASP A 156 -5.33 15.73 -32.69
N SER A 157 -5.89 14.83 -33.51
CA SER A 157 -5.39 13.44 -33.64
C SER A 157 -3.91 13.39 -34.06
N LYS A 158 -3.50 14.19 -35.06
CA LYS A 158 -2.07 14.29 -35.44
C LYS A 158 -1.17 14.83 -34.33
N LYS A 159 -1.68 15.72 -33.47
CA LYS A 159 -0.92 16.18 -32.29
C LYS A 159 -0.82 15.05 -31.27
N ASP A 160 -1.91 14.36 -31.02
CA ASP A 160 -1.95 13.24 -30.07
C ASP A 160 -1.02 12.10 -30.53
N GLU A 161 -0.85 11.84 -31.83
CA GLU A 161 0.16 10.90 -32.36
C GLU A 161 1.59 11.27 -31.94
N LYS A 162 1.98 12.56 -32.06
CA LYS A 162 3.30 13.02 -31.61
C LYS A 162 3.48 12.85 -30.11
N PHE A 163 2.42 13.02 -29.32
CA PHE A 163 2.47 12.80 -27.87
C PHE A 163 2.57 11.31 -27.53
N VAL A 164 1.88 10.43 -28.26
CA VAL A 164 2.05 8.98 -28.12
C VAL A 164 3.50 8.59 -28.43
N GLU A 165 4.06 9.12 -29.51
CA GLU A 165 5.46 8.91 -29.88
C GLU A 165 6.43 9.43 -28.80
N LEU A 166 6.21 10.63 -28.25
CA LEU A 166 6.95 11.14 -27.09
C LEU A 166 6.89 10.15 -25.91
N LEU A 167 5.69 9.68 -25.54
CA LEU A 167 5.52 8.76 -24.42
C LEU A 167 6.28 7.45 -24.64
N LEU A 168 6.30 6.93 -25.87
CA LEU A 168 7.07 5.73 -26.23
C LEU A 168 8.57 5.96 -26.12
N PHE A 169 9.11 7.10 -26.55
CA PHE A 169 10.54 7.39 -26.42
C PHE A 169 10.99 7.56 -24.97
N ILE A 170 10.12 8.06 -24.09
CA ILE A 170 10.50 8.39 -22.72
C ILE A 170 10.18 7.27 -21.71
N GLN A 171 9.34 6.28 -22.07
CA GLN A 171 8.82 5.31 -21.11
C GLN A 171 9.89 4.49 -20.42
N ASN A 172 10.98 4.14 -21.12
CA ASN A 172 12.04 3.31 -20.52
C ASN A 172 12.72 4.02 -19.35
N LYS A 173 12.73 5.36 -19.32
CA LYS A 173 13.28 6.14 -18.21
C LYS A 173 12.25 6.41 -17.13
N TYR A 174 11.05 6.87 -17.48
CA TYR A 174 10.13 7.43 -16.48
C TYR A 174 9.01 6.48 -16.03
N LEU A 175 8.57 5.53 -16.86
CA LEU A 175 7.48 4.62 -16.48
C LEU A 175 7.83 3.81 -15.21
N PRO A 176 9.05 3.25 -15.06
CA PRO A 176 9.46 2.53 -13.85
C PRO A 176 9.42 3.37 -12.57
N LEU A 177 9.60 4.69 -12.68
CA LEU A 177 9.62 5.62 -11.55
C LEU A 177 8.22 6.04 -11.09
N VAL A 178 7.25 6.03 -12.00
CA VAL A 178 5.87 6.46 -11.69
C VAL A 178 4.93 5.30 -11.39
N LYS A 179 5.24 4.08 -11.84
CA LYS A 179 4.42 2.89 -11.59
C LYS A 179 4.20 2.67 -10.11
N GLN A 180 5.23 2.84 -9.29
CA GLN A 180 5.13 2.79 -7.83
C GLN A 180 6.02 3.89 -7.24
N PRO A 181 5.47 5.05 -6.87
CA PRO A 181 6.26 6.13 -6.29
C PRO A 181 7.11 5.64 -5.10
N GLY A 182 8.39 6.02 -5.10
CA GLY A 182 9.37 5.58 -4.10
C GLY A 182 10.03 4.22 -4.37
N HIS A 183 9.61 3.49 -5.41
CA HIS A 183 10.18 2.20 -5.79
C HIS A 183 10.39 2.14 -7.31
N ILE A 184 11.52 1.59 -7.76
CA ILE A 184 11.75 1.39 -9.19
C ILE A 184 11.08 0.08 -9.60
N HIS A 185 10.09 0.16 -10.50
CA HIS A 185 9.38 -1.01 -11.02
C HIS A 185 9.74 -1.24 -12.50
N VAL A 186 10.73 -2.09 -12.73
CA VAL A 186 11.16 -2.47 -14.08
C VAL A 186 10.32 -3.66 -14.56
N THR A 187 9.71 -3.50 -15.73
CA THR A 187 9.08 -4.58 -16.49
C THR A 187 10.08 -5.07 -17.53
N GLY A 188 10.23 -6.39 -17.70
CA GLY A 188 11.15 -6.99 -18.66
C GLY A 188 10.89 -8.49 -18.84
N ASP A 189 11.70 -9.15 -19.65
CA ASP A 189 11.53 -10.57 -20.02
C ASP A 189 11.64 -11.49 -18.80
N ILE A 190 10.49 -11.88 -18.25
CA ILE A 190 10.37 -12.72 -17.05
C ILE A 190 10.91 -14.14 -17.31
N TYR A 191 11.13 -14.52 -18.58
CA TYR A 191 11.67 -15.83 -18.94
C TYR A 191 13.21 -15.86 -18.95
N ASN A 192 13.87 -14.70 -18.96
CA ASN A 192 15.32 -14.58 -18.80
C ASN A 192 15.65 -14.01 -17.40
N LEU A 193 15.43 -14.87 -16.38
CA LEU A 193 15.71 -14.64 -14.95
C LEU A 193 17.22 -14.57 -14.62
N THR A 194 18.02 -13.84 -15.40
CA THR A 194 19.40 -13.50 -15.04
C THR A 194 19.45 -12.06 -14.51
N ASN A 195 20.53 -11.71 -13.81
CA ASN A 195 20.82 -10.37 -13.24
C ASN A 195 20.81 -9.21 -14.26
N ASP A 196 20.44 -9.47 -15.52
CA ASP A 196 20.54 -8.60 -16.70
C ASP A 196 19.36 -7.60 -16.84
N LEU A 197 18.20 -7.83 -16.18
CA LEU A 197 17.03 -6.96 -16.37
C LEU A 197 17.24 -5.50 -15.94
N PHE A 198 17.89 -5.30 -14.79
CA PHE A 198 18.23 -3.97 -14.29
C PHE A 198 19.39 -3.34 -15.06
N GLU A 199 20.38 -4.13 -15.48
CA GLU A 199 21.51 -3.67 -16.30
C GLU A 199 21.02 -3.18 -17.66
N LYS A 200 20.20 -3.99 -18.36
CA LYS A 200 19.56 -3.60 -19.62
C LYS A 200 18.69 -2.36 -19.46
N TRP A 201 17.88 -2.28 -18.40
CA TRP A 201 17.09 -1.08 -18.13
C TRP A 201 17.97 0.15 -17.91
N ASP A 202 19.05 0.02 -17.12
CA ASP A 202 19.99 1.10 -16.83
C ASP A 202 20.65 1.64 -18.11
N ASP A 203 21.02 0.74 -19.03
CA ASP A 203 21.56 1.12 -20.33
C ASP A 203 20.52 1.81 -21.23
N LEU A 204 19.27 1.33 -21.23
CA LEU A 204 18.19 1.94 -22.01
C LEU A 204 17.82 3.34 -21.51
N GLN A 205 17.74 3.56 -20.19
CA GLN A 205 17.40 4.88 -19.66
C GLN A 205 18.48 5.93 -19.95
N LYS A 206 19.76 5.53 -20.00
CA LYS A 206 20.88 6.45 -20.31
C LYS A 206 20.84 6.96 -21.75
N LYS A 207 20.23 6.21 -22.66
CA LYS A 207 20.00 6.63 -24.06
C LYS A 207 18.94 7.73 -24.19
N ILE A 208 18.10 7.92 -23.17
CA ILE A 208 17.01 8.89 -23.20
C ILE A 208 17.55 10.26 -22.79
N ILE A 209 17.79 11.10 -23.80
CA ILE A 209 18.23 12.49 -23.66
C ILE A 209 17.02 13.42 -23.95
N PRO A 210 16.39 14.02 -22.93
CA PRO A 210 15.11 14.74 -23.10
C PRO A 210 15.14 15.84 -24.16
N LYS A 211 16.21 16.65 -24.19
CA LYS A 211 16.36 17.75 -25.16
C LYS A 211 16.42 17.23 -26.61
N GLU A 212 17.13 16.14 -26.86
CA GLU A 212 17.25 15.56 -28.21
C GLU A 212 15.91 15.01 -28.69
N ILE A 213 15.15 14.34 -27.81
CA ILE A 213 13.81 13.82 -28.13
C ILE A 213 12.84 14.96 -28.47
N VAL A 214 12.81 16.04 -27.68
CA VAL A 214 11.94 17.20 -27.97
C VAL A 214 12.27 17.83 -29.33
N ILE A 215 13.57 18.00 -29.62
CA ILE A 215 14.04 18.55 -30.90
C ILE A 215 13.65 17.64 -32.06
N ALA A 216 13.90 16.33 -31.94
CA ALA A 216 13.57 15.35 -32.98
C ALA A 216 12.07 15.30 -33.30
N LEU A 217 11.21 15.41 -32.30
CA LEU A 217 9.75 15.40 -32.48
C LEU A 217 9.19 16.78 -32.91
N GLY A 218 10.02 17.82 -32.90
CA GLY A 218 9.60 19.20 -33.16
C GLY A 218 8.48 19.64 -32.21
N LEU A 219 8.63 19.34 -30.92
CA LEU A 219 7.71 19.75 -29.86
C LEU A 219 8.28 20.96 -29.10
N GLU A 220 7.40 21.77 -28.52
CA GLU A 220 7.77 22.87 -27.65
C GLU A 220 7.50 22.49 -26.19
N THR A 221 8.38 22.88 -25.27
CA THR A 221 8.24 22.61 -23.83
C THR A 221 6.88 23.04 -23.28
N GLU A 222 6.38 24.22 -23.67
CA GLU A 222 5.06 24.70 -23.23
C GLU A 222 3.93 23.82 -23.75
N LYS A 223 4.03 23.25 -24.96
CA LYS A 223 3.02 22.31 -25.47
C LYS A 223 3.00 21.01 -24.69
N ILE A 224 4.16 20.54 -24.22
CA ILE A 224 4.26 19.36 -23.36
C ILE A 224 3.63 19.65 -21.99
N LYS A 225 3.88 20.83 -21.43
CA LYS A 225 3.27 21.30 -20.17
C LYS A 225 1.75 21.43 -20.26
N GLU A 226 1.24 22.04 -21.33
CA GLU A 226 -0.20 22.12 -21.63
C GLU A 226 -0.83 20.72 -21.73
N HIS A 227 -0.20 19.81 -22.49
CA HIS A 227 -0.71 18.47 -22.71
C HIS A 227 -0.74 17.65 -21.41
N ARG A 228 0.34 17.73 -20.62
CA ARG A 228 0.40 17.15 -19.28
C ARG A 228 -0.74 17.66 -18.40
N GLY A 229 -0.91 18.98 -18.32
CA GLY A 229 -1.97 19.61 -17.53
C GLY A 229 -3.36 19.13 -17.96
N ARG A 230 -3.62 19.07 -19.27
CA ARG A 230 -4.89 18.55 -19.83
C ARG A 230 -5.15 17.11 -19.40
N ILE A 231 -4.18 16.20 -19.55
CA ILE A 231 -4.33 14.78 -19.20
C ILE A 231 -4.55 14.63 -17.69
N GLY A 232 -3.73 15.28 -16.87
CA GLY A 232 -3.82 15.17 -15.42
C GLY A 232 -5.16 15.69 -14.88
N ILE A 233 -5.60 16.87 -15.33
CA ILE A 233 -6.91 17.44 -14.96
C ILE A 233 -8.05 16.54 -15.42
N TYR A 234 -7.96 16.00 -16.64
CA TYR A 234 -9.00 15.11 -17.15
C TYR A 234 -9.08 13.82 -16.32
N GLY A 235 -7.94 13.20 -16.01
CA GLY A 235 -7.86 12.06 -15.08
C GLY A 235 -8.51 12.35 -13.73
N LEU A 236 -8.24 13.52 -13.13
CA LEU A 236 -8.88 13.93 -11.88
C LEU A 236 -10.39 14.14 -12.01
N SER A 237 -10.86 14.59 -13.18
CA SER A 237 -12.27 14.86 -13.41
C SER A 237 -13.11 13.59 -13.59
N ILE A 238 -12.53 12.53 -14.17
CA ILE A 238 -13.24 11.28 -14.42
C ILE A 238 -13.14 10.29 -13.27
N ASP A 239 -12.14 10.43 -12.38
CA ASP A 239 -11.88 9.47 -11.31
C ASP A 239 -12.96 9.55 -10.22
N PRO A 240 -13.79 8.50 -10.03
CA PRO A 240 -14.72 8.45 -8.91
C PRO A 240 -14.00 8.35 -7.56
N LEU A 241 -12.70 8.03 -7.53
CA LEU A 241 -11.88 7.90 -6.34
C LEU A 241 -10.89 9.08 -6.18
N ARG A 242 -11.09 10.19 -6.89
CA ARG A 242 -10.17 11.34 -6.87
C ARG A 242 -9.86 11.85 -5.47
N ASP A 243 -10.85 11.83 -4.57
CA ASP A 243 -10.70 12.34 -3.20
C ASP A 243 -9.83 11.39 -2.35
N TRP A 244 -9.58 10.17 -2.85
CA TRP A 244 -8.75 9.13 -2.26
C TRP A 244 -7.41 8.98 -2.99
N TYR A 245 -7.08 9.92 -3.89
CA TYR A 245 -5.92 9.86 -4.78
C TYR A 245 -4.62 9.53 -4.04
N ASP A 246 -4.31 10.26 -2.96
CA ASP A 246 -3.07 10.07 -2.20
C ASP A 246 -3.01 8.66 -1.59
N LEU A 247 -4.12 8.15 -1.06
CA LEU A 247 -4.22 6.81 -0.48
C LEU A 247 -4.03 5.73 -1.54
N ILE A 248 -4.70 5.88 -2.69
CA ILE A 248 -4.57 4.95 -3.82
C ILE A 248 -3.13 4.95 -4.36
N LYS A 249 -2.44 6.09 -4.32
CA LYS A 249 -1.05 6.20 -4.76
C LYS A 249 -0.06 5.41 -3.89
N TYR A 250 -0.40 5.13 -2.62
CA TYR A 250 0.33 4.18 -1.75
C TYR A 250 0.03 2.70 -2.06
N ILE A 251 -1.15 2.38 -2.61
CA ILE A 251 -1.51 1.00 -2.95
C ILE A 251 -0.59 0.48 -4.06
N ASN A 252 -0.12 -0.76 -3.93
CA ASN A 252 0.74 -1.41 -4.93
C ASN A 252 0.12 -1.32 -6.33
N TYR A 253 0.93 -0.96 -7.33
CA TYR A 253 0.56 -0.85 -8.74
C TYR A 253 -0.34 -2.01 -9.25
N ASP A 254 0.04 -3.26 -9.01
CA ASP A 254 -0.71 -4.43 -9.51
C ASP A 254 -2.11 -4.54 -8.90
N LYS A 255 -2.29 -4.02 -7.68
CA LYS A 255 -3.59 -3.93 -7.03
C LYS A 255 -4.43 -2.80 -7.61
N ARG A 256 -3.81 -1.66 -7.97
CA ARG A 256 -4.49 -0.58 -8.70
C ARG A 256 -5.01 -1.01 -10.07
N GLN A 257 -4.28 -1.89 -10.77
CA GLN A 257 -4.71 -2.44 -12.06
C GLN A 257 -5.97 -3.33 -11.96
N LYS A 258 -6.45 -3.66 -10.74
CA LYS A 258 -7.72 -4.38 -10.53
C LYS A 258 -8.94 -3.46 -10.47
N LEU A 259 -8.76 -2.14 -10.45
CA LEU A 259 -9.85 -1.18 -10.62
C LEU A 259 -10.54 -1.41 -11.98
N LYS A 260 -11.73 -0.84 -12.18
CA LYS A 260 -12.49 -0.94 -13.44
C LYS A 260 -13.14 0.38 -13.81
N GLY A 261 -13.53 0.52 -15.07
CA GLY A 261 -14.18 1.71 -15.61
C GLY A 261 -13.31 2.95 -15.49
N ASN A 262 -13.95 4.08 -15.18
CA ASN A 262 -13.28 5.38 -15.09
C ASN A 262 -12.18 5.43 -14.01
N ALA A 263 -12.31 4.66 -12.93
CA ALA A 263 -11.27 4.59 -11.90
C ALA A 263 -9.96 4.03 -12.47
N LEU A 264 -10.02 2.95 -13.26
CA LEU A 264 -8.84 2.40 -13.91
C LEU A 264 -8.30 3.32 -15.01
N LEU A 265 -9.19 3.92 -15.80
CA LEU A 265 -8.80 4.87 -16.85
C LEU A 265 -8.06 6.09 -16.28
N ALA A 266 -8.54 6.61 -15.15
CA ALA A 266 -7.88 7.70 -14.44
C ALA A 266 -6.45 7.35 -14.03
N GLN A 267 -6.20 6.12 -13.58
CA GLN A 267 -4.85 5.67 -13.24
C GLN A 267 -3.89 5.71 -14.44
N ASP A 268 -4.35 5.38 -15.65
CA ASP A 268 -3.49 5.51 -16.84
C ASP A 268 -3.15 6.97 -17.14
N PHE A 269 -4.13 7.88 -17.00
CA PHE A 269 -3.89 9.31 -17.17
C PHE A 269 -2.95 9.87 -16.10
N TYR A 270 -3.02 9.38 -14.86
CA TYR A 270 -2.08 9.74 -13.81
C TYR A 270 -0.67 9.27 -14.12
N LEU A 271 -0.50 8.03 -14.59
CA LEU A 271 0.81 7.53 -15.02
C LEU A 271 1.41 8.38 -16.14
N ILE A 272 0.62 8.69 -17.17
CA ILE A 272 1.07 9.52 -18.29
C ILE A 272 1.43 10.94 -17.81
N SER A 273 0.57 11.55 -17.01
CA SER A 273 0.80 12.91 -16.47
C SER A 273 2.01 12.97 -15.55
N ASP A 274 2.25 11.95 -14.72
CA ASP A 274 3.43 11.87 -13.85
C ASP A 274 4.71 11.56 -14.64
N MET A 275 4.66 10.75 -15.71
CA MET A 275 5.81 10.56 -16.62
C MET A 275 6.22 11.88 -17.28
N LEU A 276 5.24 12.64 -17.78
CA LEU A 276 5.49 13.95 -18.36
C LEU A 276 5.98 14.96 -17.31
N ALA A 277 5.63 14.78 -16.03
CA ALA A 277 6.14 15.61 -14.95
C ALA A 277 7.65 15.43 -14.78
N LEU A 278 8.11 14.18 -14.68
CA LEU A 278 9.53 13.87 -14.55
C LEU A 278 10.31 14.27 -15.80
N PHE A 279 9.73 14.07 -16.99
CA PHE A 279 10.35 14.51 -18.24
C PHE A 279 10.53 16.04 -18.31
N LEU A 280 9.52 16.80 -17.90
CA LEU A 280 9.59 18.26 -17.87
C LEU A 280 10.62 18.74 -16.84
N GLU A 281 10.70 18.08 -15.67
CA GLU A 281 11.70 18.39 -14.65
C GLU A 281 13.12 18.17 -15.19
N ASP A 282 13.39 17.08 -15.89
CA ASP A 282 14.69 16.85 -16.54
C ASP A 282 14.97 17.87 -17.67
N LEU A 283 13.93 18.31 -18.38
CA LEU A 283 14.05 19.23 -19.51
C LEU A 283 14.34 20.67 -19.06
N THR A 284 13.68 21.14 -17.99
CA THR A 284 13.72 22.53 -17.54
C THR A 284 14.56 22.74 -16.28
N GLY A 285 14.82 21.69 -15.50
CA GLY A 285 15.37 21.77 -14.15
C GLY A 285 14.37 22.25 -13.09
N GLU A 286 13.11 22.49 -13.47
CA GLU A 286 12.06 22.95 -12.57
C GLU A 286 11.22 21.77 -12.08
N LYS A 287 11.16 21.59 -10.75
CA LYS A 287 10.34 20.56 -10.13
C LYS A 287 8.87 20.71 -10.53
N GLN A 288 8.29 19.65 -11.06
CA GLN A 288 6.89 19.64 -11.46
C GLN A 288 6.00 19.21 -10.28
N ARG A 289 4.81 19.82 -10.18
CA ARG A 289 3.78 19.36 -9.23
C ARG A 289 3.29 17.99 -9.64
N GLU A 290 3.05 17.08 -8.70
CA GLU A 290 2.40 15.80 -9.00
C GLU A 290 0.96 15.98 -9.53
N THR A 291 0.42 14.95 -10.18
CA THR A 291 -0.91 15.02 -10.82
C THR A 291 -2.03 15.41 -9.86
N GLY A 292 -2.13 14.78 -8.69
CA GLY A 292 -3.14 15.11 -7.66
C GLY A 292 -3.09 16.55 -7.13
N SER A 293 -2.01 17.28 -7.39
CA SER A 293 -1.78 18.65 -6.93
C SER A 293 -1.78 19.67 -8.08
N ILE A 294 -2.14 19.27 -9.30
CA ILE A 294 -2.20 20.17 -10.47
C ILE A 294 -3.20 21.31 -10.24
N LEU A 295 -4.34 21.01 -9.61
CA LEU A 295 -5.39 22.00 -9.30
C LEU A 295 -5.19 22.71 -7.96
N ASP A 296 -4.10 22.44 -7.24
CA ASP A 296 -3.85 23.07 -5.93
C ASP A 296 -3.54 24.55 -6.09
N ALA A 297 -4.50 25.38 -5.68
CA ALA A 297 -4.38 26.85 -5.66
C ALA A 297 -3.27 27.33 -4.72
N LEU A 298 -2.84 26.52 -3.74
CA LEU A 298 -1.76 26.85 -2.80
C LEU A 298 -0.38 26.44 -3.29
N GLU A 299 -0.26 26.01 -4.54
CA GLU A 299 1.01 25.68 -5.18
C GLU A 299 1.74 24.48 -4.57
N GLY A 300 1.01 23.47 -4.08
CA GLY A 300 1.57 22.30 -3.41
C GLY A 300 1.80 22.51 -1.91
N ARG A 301 1.64 23.74 -1.40
CA ARG A 301 1.79 24.06 0.03
C ARG A 301 0.65 23.48 0.88
N GLY A 302 -0.49 23.13 0.28
CA GLY A 302 -1.59 22.48 1.00
C GLY A 302 -1.14 21.17 1.65
N LYS A 303 -0.40 20.35 0.91
CA LYS A 303 0.10 19.05 1.41
C LYS A 303 1.21 19.20 2.46
N VAL A 304 2.11 20.17 2.29
CA VAL A 304 3.10 20.50 3.32
C VAL A 304 2.43 20.99 4.61
N ARG A 305 1.33 21.73 4.49
CA ARG A 305 0.54 22.21 5.64
C ARG A 305 -0.14 21.06 6.39
N VAL A 306 -0.67 20.06 5.67
CA VAL A 306 -1.35 18.89 6.25
C VAL A 306 -0.33 17.90 6.84
N TYR A 307 0.66 17.48 6.04
CA TYR A 307 1.58 16.41 6.44
C TYR A 307 2.85 16.91 7.14
N GLY A 308 3.10 18.23 7.15
CA GLY A 308 4.27 18.86 7.78
C GLY A 308 5.57 18.79 6.95
N LYS A 309 5.57 18.04 5.85
CA LYS A 309 6.66 17.89 4.88
C LYS A 309 6.10 17.59 3.49
N GLU A 310 6.94 17.67 2.46
CA GLU A 310 6.53 17.26 1.11
C GLU A 310 6.12 15.80 1.07
N LEU A 311 5.14 15.46 0.22
CA LEU A 311 4.72 14.07 0.03
C LEU A 311 5.86 13.24 -0.55
N ASN A 312 6.23 12.21 0.19
CA ASN A 312 7.13 11.15 -0.23
C ASN A 312 6.45 9.82 0.08
N TYR A 313 6.08 9.09 -0.97
CA TYR A 313 5.33 7.83 -0.85
C TYR A 313 6.17 6.65 -0.33
N ALA A 314 7.49 6.83 -0.12
CA ALA A 314 8.33 5.89 0.61
C ALA A 314 8.40 6.21 2.12
N ASP A 315 7.86 7.35 2.56
CA ASP A 315 8.01 7.83 3.94
C ASP A 315 6.89 7.28 4.84
N ARG A 316 7.29 6.41 5.77
CA ARG A 316 6.36 5.75 6.69
C ARG A 316 5.57 6.74 7.55
N ASP A 317 6.17 7.87 7.95
CA ASP A 317 5.46 8.84 8.79
C ASP A 317 4.33 9.53 8.02
N ILE A 318 4.53 9.75 6.71
CA ILE A 318 3.49 10.31 5.84
C ILE A 318 2.37 9.31 5.66
N LEU A 319 2.68 8.03 5.43
CA LEU A 319 1.68 6.98 5.34
C LEU A 319 0.82 6.91 6.61
N ILE A 320 1.44 6.95 7.80
CA ILE A 320 0.72 6.89 9.07
C ILE A 320 -0.24 8.10 9.22
N ARG A 321 0.21 9.31 8.85
CA ARG A 321 -0.63 10.52 8.88
C ARG A 321 -1.80 10.41 7.89
N LEU A 322 -1.49 10.00 6.66
CA LEU A 322 -2.49 9.80 5.62
C LEU A 322 -3.57 8.81 6.06
N LEU A 323 -3.18 7.63 6.56
CA LEU A 323 -4.12 6.60 7.02
C LEU A 323 -5.08 7.16 8.08
N ARG A 324 -4.59 8.01 8.99
CA ARG A 324 -5.43 8.65 10.01
C ARG A 324 -6.42 9.65 9.45
N ASP A 325 -6.10 10.36 8.38
CA ASP A 325 -7.06 11.24 7.72
C ASP A 325 -8.29 10.45 7.22
N TYR A 326 -8.12 9.14 6.97
CA TYR A 326 -9.19 8.19 6.65
C TYR A 326 -9.74 7.42 7.88
N GLY A 327 -9.31 7.75 9.10
CA GLY A 327 -9.70 7.04 10.32
C GLY A 327 -9.08 5.64 10.46
N ILE A 328 -7.98 5.36 9.76
CA ILE A 328 -7.25 4.09 9.83
C ILE A 328 -6.04 4.28 10.73
N ASN A 329 -5.99 3.55 11.84
CA ASN A 329 -4.87 3.61 12.78
C ASN A 329 -4.04 2.31 12.69
N PRO A 330 -2.79 2.38 12.17
CA PRO A 330 -1.96 1.19 12.00
C PRO A 330 -1.26 0.73 13.30
N ARG A 331 -1.49 1.41 14.43
CA ARG A 331 -0.90 1.04 15.73
C ARG A 331 -1.87 0.18 16.54
N PRO A 332 -1.36 -0.76 17.36
CA PRO A 332 -2.21 -1.51 18.29
C PRO A 332 -2.91 -0.56 19.27
N ARG A 333 -4.10 -0.98 19.74
CA ARG A 333 -4.83 -0.26 20.78
C ARG A 333 -4.12 -0.35 22.12
N LEU A 334 -3.48 -1.49 22.38
CA LEU A 334 -2.70 -1.71 23.59
C LEU A 334 -1.46 -2.55 23.29
N VAL A 335 -0.35 -2.19 23.94
CA VAL A 335 0.86 -3.01 24.00
C VAL A 335 0.98 -3.59 25.40
N LEU A 336 0.94 -4.92 25.49
CA LEU A 336 1.07 -5.69 26.71
C LEU A 336 2.54 -6.13 26.85
N ILE A 337 3.27 -5.46 27.74
CA ILE A 337 4.67 -5.75 28.00
C ILE A 337 4.74 -6.77 29.13
N VAL A 338 5.29 -7.95 28.85
CA VAL A 338 5.44 -9.05 29.81
C VAL A 338 6.92 -9.33 30.09
N GLU A 339 7.21 -9.78 31.31
CA GLU A 339 8.58 -10.09 31.73
C GLU A 339 9.16 -11.33 31.03
N GLY A 340 8.41 -12.42 30.98
CA GLY A 340 8.89 -13.75 30.63
C GLY A 340 8.12 -14.45 29.51
N TYR A 341 8.66 -15.60 29.08
CA TYR A 341 8.05 -16.46 28.07
C TYR A 341 6.75 -17.12 28.55
N THR A 342 6.62 -17.36 29.86
CA THR A 342 5.44 -18.02 30.42
C THR A 342 4.18 -17.20 30.12
N GLU A 343 4.17 -15.91 30.41
CA GLU A 343 3.04 -15.02 30.16
C GLU A 343 2.79 -14.75 28.68
N GLU A 344 3.86 -14.60 27.89
CA GLU A 344 3.78 -14.42 26.43
C GLU A 344 2.94 -15.51 25.77
N ILE A 345 3.06 -16.76 26.26
CA ILE A 345 2.35 -17.92 25.74
C ILE A 345 1.03 -18.16 26.47
N ALA A 346 1.00 -17.98 27.79
CA ALA A 346 -0.17 -18.31 28.59
C ALA A 346 -1.33 -17.35 28.32
N PHE A 347 -1.06 -16.07 28.14
CA PHE A 347 -2.12 -15.06 28.01
C PHE A 347 -2.99 -15.27 26.76
N PRO A 348 -2.45 -15.50 25.55
CA PRO A 348 -3.27 -15.85 24.39
C PRO A 348 -4.17 -17.07 24.65
N ILE A 349 -3.60 -18.19 25.14
CA ILE A 349 -4.32 -19.45 25.39
C ILE A 349 -5.49 -19.25 26.36
N ILE A 350 -5.23 -18.54 27.47
CA ILE A 350 -6.24 -18.30 28.51
C ILE A 350 -7.31 -17.34 27.99
N SER A 351 -6.91 -16.26 27.31
CA SER A 351 -7.84 -15.27 26.73
C SER A 351 -8.79 -15.89 25.68
N ASP A 352 -8.28 -16.82 24.87
CA ASP A 352 -9.08 -17.57 23.90
C ASP A 352 -10.10 -18.46 24.60
N ALA A 353 -9.70 -19.12 25.69
CA ALA A 353 -10.61 -19.92 26.50
C ALA A 353 -11.68 -19.07 27.19
N MET A 354 -11.36 -17.83 27.54
CA MET A 354 -12.32 -16.83 28.05
C MET A 354 -13.26 -16.29 26.96
N GLY A 355 -13.04 -16.61 25.68
CA GLY A 355 -13.83 -16.11 24.54
C GLY A 355 -13.49 -14.67 24.14
N VAL A 356 -12.32 -14.17 24.55
CA VAL A 356 -11.84 -12.80 24.33
C VAL A 356 -10.41 -12.82 23.77
N PRO A 357 -10.21 -13.31 22.53
CA PRO A 357 -8.89 -13.40 21.92
C PRO A 357 -8.22 -12.03 21.86
N LEU A 358 -6.98 -11.92 22.34
CA LEU A 358 -6.25 -10.64 22.42
C LEU A 358 -6.10 -9.96 21.05
N ASP A 359 -5.88 -10.74 19.99
CA ASP A 359 -5.78 -10.25 18.61
C ASP A 359 -7.07 -9.55 18.15
N GLY A 360 -8.24 -10.00 18.63
CA GLY A 360 -9.53 -9.38 18.34
C GLY A 360 -9.71 -7.98 18.95
N PHE A 361 -8.84 -7.60 19.88
CA PHE A 361 -8.82 -6.30 20.54
C PHE A 361 -7.63 -5.41 20.12
N ASP A 362 -6.89 -5.81 19.08
CA ASP A 362 -5.64 -5.15 18.64
C ASP A 362 -4.61 -5.00 19.79
N ILE A 363 -4.46 -6.05 20.61
CA ILE A 363 -3.49 -6.11 21.71
C ILE A 363 -2.22 -6.80 21.24
N GLU A 364 -1.09 -6.08 21.24
CA GLU A 364 0.22 -6.62 20.87
C GLU A 364 1.01 -7.01 22.14
N ILE A 365 1.48 -8.25 22.25
CA ILE A 365 2.34 -8.68 23.36
C ILE A 365 3.82 -8.46 23.02
N ILE A 366 4.56 -7.83 23.92
CA ILE A 366 6.01 -7.68 23.82
C ILE A 366 6.69 -8.28 25.04
N ASN A 367 7.46 -9.35 24.83
CA ASN A 367 8.28 -9.97 25.86
C ASN A 367 9.65 -9.25 25.97
N ILE A 368 9.97 -8.69 27.14
CA ILE A 368 11.26 -8.03 27.38
C ILE A 368 12.41 -9.00 27.63
N ARG A 369 12.11 -10.30 27.76
CA ARG A 369 13.03 -11.42 27.96
C ARG A 369 13.84 -11.27 29.24
N GLY A 370 13.13 -10.99 30.33
CA GLY A 370 13.65 -10.95 31.69
C GLY A 370 14.17 -9.59 32.16
N ILE A 371 14.72 -9.62 33.37
CA ILE A 371 15.03 -8.47 34.23
C ILE A 371 16.22 -7.59 33.81
N ASP A 372 16.93 -7.93 32.74
CA ASP A 372 18.07 -7.15 32.21
C ASP A 372 17.65 -5.94 31.40
N LYS A 373 16.46 -5.99 30.80
CA LYS A 373 15.97 -4.95 29.90
C LYS A 373 14.94 -4.08 30.60
N HIS A 374 15.24 -2.80 30.71
CA HIS A 374 14.30 -1.85 31.28
C HIS A 374 13.19 -1.54 30.25
N PRO A 375 11.89 -1.59 30.61
CA PRO A 375 10.78 -1.32 29.69
C PRO A 375 10.66 0.16 29.27
N ARG A 376 11.54 1.06 29.76
CA ARG A 376 11.40 2.51 29.61
C ARG A 376 11.33 2.94 28.15
N GLU A 377 12.20 2.37 27.30
CA GLU A 377 12.23 2.72 25.88
C GLU A 377 10.95 2.31 25.16
N LEU A 378 10.41 1.11 25.46
CA LEU A 378 9.15 0.62 24.92
C LEU A 378 7.98 1.49 25.38
N ILE A 379 7.90 1.78 26.69
CA ILE A 379 6.86 2.66 27.26
C ILE A 379 6.91 4.02 26.58
N ILE A 380 8.08 4.65 26.49
CA ILE A 380 8.24 5.95 25.85
C ILE A 380 7.84 5.87 24.37
N TYR A 381 8.30 4.86 23.63
CA TYR A 381 8.01 4.72 22.21
C TYR A 381 6.50 4.58 21.95
N HIS A 382 5.83 3.64 22.61
CA HIS A 382 4.40 3.35 22.37
C HIS A 382 3.47 4.39 23.01
N SER A 383 3.84 4.96 24.16
CA SER A 383 3.04 5.99 24.84
C SER A 383 3.24 7.39 24.27
N THR A 384 4.31 7.62 23.49
CA THR A 384 4.51 8.90 22.81
C THR A 384 3.50 8.99 21.68
N PRO A 385 2.51 9.90 21.78
CA PRO A 385 1.57 10.09 20.69
C PRO A 385 2.31 10.65 19.48
N ASP A 386 1.75 10.39 18.31
CA ASP A 386 2.08 11.23 17.19
C ASP A 386 1.45 12.61 17.38
N ILE A 387 2.14 13.61 16.84
CA ILE A 387 1.74 15.00 16.94
C ILE A 387 1.59 15.52 15.51
N ASP A 388 0.36 15.89 15.19
CA ASP A 388 -0.01 16.40 13.87
C ASP A 388 -0.10 17.92 13.93
N ARG A 389 0.35 18.60 12.88
CA ARG A 389 0.24 20.06 12.75
C ARG A 389 -0.90 20.36 11.79
N VAL A 390 -1.94 21.02 12.28
CA VAL A 390 -3.07 21.51 11.49
C VAL A 390 -3.18 23.00 11.75
N ASP A 391 -2.98 23.83 10.71
CA ASP A 391 -3.24 25.27 10.77
C ASP A 391 -2.59 26.00 11.95
N ASP A 392 -1.30 25.72 12.17
CA ASP A 392 -0.48 26.22 13.28
C ASP A 392 -0.87 25.72 14.69
N ARG A 393 -1.81 24.78 14.78
CA ARG A 393 -2.14 24.05 16.00
C ARG A 393 -1.54 22.66 15.92
N TYR A 394 -1.00 22.20 17.03
CA TYR A 394 -0.58 20.82 17.16
C TYR A 394 -1.68 20.02 17.85
N CYS A 395 -2.19 19.02 17.15
CA CYS A 395 -3.21 18.10 17.62
C CYS A 395 -2.56 16.78 18.02
N ILE A 396 -3.11 16.17 19.06
CA ILE A 396 -2.76 14.81 19.47
C ILE A 396 -4.00 13.97 19.20
N PRO A 397 -3.92 12.91 18.38
CA PRO A 397 -5.03 12.02 18.14
C PRO A 397 -5.66 11.49 19.44
N ILE A 398 -6.98 11.28 19.40
CA ILE A 398 -7.73 10.68 20.51
C ILE A 398 -7.32 9.22 20.68
N GLU A 399 -7.16 8.49 19.57
CA GLU A 399 -6.69 7.12 19.57
C GLU A 399 -5.19 7.05 19.85
N ARG A 400 -4.85 6.44 20.99
CA ARG A 400 -3.49 6.29 21.47
C ARG A 400 -3.26 4.84 21.85
N THR A 401 -2.09 4.33 21.51
CA THR A 401 -1.62 3.05 22.03
C THR A 401 -1.45 3.18 23.54
N LYS A 402 -2.20 2.37 24.28
CA LYS A 402 -2.05 2.19 25.72
C LYS A 402 -0.93 1.19 25.98
N VAL A 403 -0.31 1.26 27.16
CA VAL A 403 0.69 0.29 27.59
C VAL A 403 0.24 -0.37 28.88
N PHE A 404 0.28 -1.69 28.93
CA PHE A 404 0.05 -2.45 30.15
C PHE A 404 1.29 -3.26 30.48
N LEU A 405 1.76 -3.20 31.71
CA LEU A 405 2.98 -3.85 32.17
C LEU A 405 2.63 -5.03 33.08
N ILE A 406 3.31 -6.16 32.91
CA ILE A 406 3.19 -7.36 33.73
C ILE A 406 4.58 -7.78 34.19
N PHE A 407 4.75 -7.90 35.50
CA PHE A 407 6.01 -8.26 36.12
C PHE A 407 5.82 -9.26 37.25
N ASP A 408 6.80 -10.16 37.39
CA ASP A 408 6.94 -10.99 38.56
C ASP A 408 7.53 -10.17 39.72
N ASN A 409 7.19 -10.56 40.94
CA ASN A 409 7.84 -10.10 42.16
C ASN A 409 8.99 -11.03 42.56
N GLU A 410 9.79 -11.44 41.56
CA GLU A 410 11.06 -12.14 41.78
C GLU A 410 12.16 -11.11 42.04
N GLY A 411 12.32 -10.74 43.32
CA GLY A 411 13.27 -9.74 43.77
C GLY A 411 14.73 -10.10 43.47
N ASN A 412 15.23 -9.73 42.29
CA ASN A 412 16.66 -9.69 42.01
C ASN A 412 17.23 -8.29 42.34
N LYS A 413 18.47 -8.24 42.84
CA LYS A 413 19.14 -7.04 43.40
C LYS A 413 19.55 -5.99 42.35
N ARG A 414 18.79 -5.81 41.27
CA ARG A 414 19.00 -4.76 40.28
C ARG A 414 18.23 -3.50 40.67
N SER A 415 18.90 -2.36 40.61
CA SER A 415 18.44 -1.08 41.17
C SER A 415 17.09 -0.59 40.61
N TRP A 416 16.71 -0.96 39.39
CA TRP A 416 15.51 -0.43 38.74
C TRP A 416 14.24 -1.26 39.00
N ILE A 417 14.29 -2.59 38.92
CA ILE A 417 13.11 -3.46 39.19
C ILE A 417 12.65 -3.30 40.62
N LYS A 418 13.59 -3.30 41.58
CA LYS A 418 13.23 -3.10 42.98
C LYS A 418 12.46 -1.78 43.18
N LYS A 419 12.95 -0.68 42.59
CA LYS A 419 12.26 0.61 42.66
C LYS A 419 10.90 0.59 41.97
N PHE A 420 10.80 -0.11 40.85
CA PHE A 420 9.56 -0.25 40.09
C PHE A 420 8.53 -1.09 40.84
N ILE A 421 8.95 -2.16 41.54
CA ILE A 421 8.06 -2.97 42.37
C ILE A 421 7.63 -2.19 43.63
N ASP A 422 8.55 -1.48 44.27
CA ASP A 422 8.29 -0.73 45.50
C ASP A 422 7.35 0.48 45.24
N GLU A 423 7.55 1.20 44.13
CA GLU A 423 6.83 2.45 43.80
C GLU A 423 6.47 2.53 42.29
N PRO A 424 5.64 1.62 41.75
CA PRO A 424 5.37 1.52 40.31
C PRO A 424 4.78 2.81 39.72
N ASP A 425 3.80 3.41 40.39
CA ASP A 425 3.14 4.63 39.94
C ASP A 425 4.13 5.79 39.78
N LYS A 426 5.12 5.89 40.67
CA LYS A 426 6.12 6.96 40.67
C LYS A 426 7.13 6.77 39.54
N GLU A 427 7.57 5.55 39.28
CA GLU A 427 8.45 5.26 38.15
C GLU A 427 7.72 5.43 36.81
N ILE A 428 6.45 5.03 36.72
CA ILE A 428 5.59 5.32 35.55
C ILE A 428 5.46 6.84 35.36
N GLU A 429 5.17 7.60 36.42
CA GLU A 429 5.07 9.07 36.36
C GLU A 429 6.37 9.71 35.83
N LYS A 430 7.53 9.19 36.26
CA LYS A 430 8.84 9.63 35.77
C LYS A 430 9.03 9.35 34.28
N MET A 431 8.60 8.20 33.78
CA MET A 431 8.66 7.87 32.35
C MET A 431 7.68 8.73 31.54
N MET A 432 6.49 8.98 32.08
CA MET A 432 5.52 9.87 31.45
C MET A 432 6.00 11.34 31.40
N LYS A 433 6.79 11.79 32.39
CA LYS A 433 7.47 13.10 32.32
C LYS A 433 8.45 13.17 31.15
N ASP A 434 9.13 12.08 30.80
CA ASP A 434 10.00 12.04 29.61
C ASP A 434 9.17 12.14 28.32
N VAL A 435 8.05 11.39 28.24
CA VAL A 435 7.11 11.50 27.11
C VAL A 435 6.62 12.94 26.95
N LEU A 436 6.20 13.57 28.05
CA LEU A 436 5.81 14.98 28.06
C LEU A 436 6.96 15.90 27.66
N SER A 437 8.20 15.62 28.07
CA SER A 437 9.38 16.37 27.65
C SER A 437 9.64 16.24 26.15
N ILE A 438 9.48 15.05 25.56
CA ILE A 438 9.59 14.82 24.12
C ILE A 438 8.50 15.61 23.38
N ILE A 439 7.26 15.54 23.86
CA ILE A 439 6.13 16.32 23.32
C ILE A 439 6.44 17.82 23.40
N LYS A 440 6.93 18.29 24.56
CA LYS A 440 7.32 19.70 24.78
C LYS A 440 8.47 20.12 23.89
N LYS A 441 9.50 19.29 23.68
CA LYS A 441 10.60 19.58 22.74
C LYS A 441 10.12 19.69 21.30
N LYS A 442 9.12 18.88 20.93
CA LYS A 442 8.43 18.98 19.64
C LYS A 442 7.48 20.21 19.56
N LYS A 443 7.32 21.02 20.62
CA LYS A 443 6.29 22.08 20.74
C LYS A 443 6.80 23.38 21.40
N LYS A 444 6.01 24.46 21.27
CA LYS A 444 6.09 25.66 22.15
C LYS A 444 4.92 25.83 23.12
N ASN A 445 3.72 25.24 22.89
CA ASN A 445 2.51 25.49 23.70
C ASN A 445 1.59 24.26 23.91
N THR A 446 1.86 23.37 24.86
CA THR A 446 0.94 22.26 25.24
C THR A 446 -0.12 22.75 26.24
N SER A 447 -1.39 22.37 26.09
CA SER A 447 -2.42 22.73 27.06
C SER A 447 -2.31 21.87 28.33
N ALA A 448 -2.62 22.43 29.50
CA ALA A 448 -2.54 21.74 30.79
C ALA A 448 -3.44 20.48 30.88
N ASN A 449 -4.54 20.42 30.13
CA ASN A 449 -5.42 19.25 30.07
C ASN A 449 -4.75 18.03 29.42
N ILE A 450 -3.87 18.24 28.44
CA ILE A 450 -3.11 17.15 27.79
C ILE A 450 -2.18 16.49 28.81
N GLU A 451 -1.48 17.29 29.63
CA GLU A 451 -0.57 16.76 30.67
C GLU A 451 -1.30 15.86 31.68
N LYS A 452 -2.48 16.28 32.14
CA LYS A 452 -3.29 15.54 33.11
C LYS A 452 -3.89 14.25 32.55
N ILE A 453 -4.27 14.25 31.26
CA ILE A 453 -4.80 13.06 30.57
C ILE A 453 -3.69 12.02 30.36
N PHE A 454 -2.50 12.44 29.91
CA PHE A 454 -1.37 11.53 29.67
C PHE A 454 -0.89 10.81 30.92
N LEU A 455 -0.78 11.53 32.05
CA LEU A 455 -0.25 10.99 33.29
C LEU A 455 -1.12 9.91 33.95
N LYS A 456 -2.43 9.85 33.64
CA LYS A 456 -3.38 8.99 34.35
C LYS A 456 -3.94 7.81 33.57
N HIS A 457 -3.90 7.83 32.23
CA HIS A 457 -4.69 6.89 31.42
C HIS A 457 -3.92 6.20 30.28
N THR A 458 -2.59 6.35 30.21
CA THR A 458 -1.80 5.79 29.09
C THR A 458 -1.05 4.51 29.47
N VAL A 459 -0.61 4.39 30.72
CA VAL A 459 0.19 3.26 31.20
C VAL A 459 -0.45 2.70 32.48
N LYS A 460 -0.64 1.38 32.55
CA LYS A 460 -1.00 0.65 33.77
C LYS A 460 0.00 -0.48 34.00
N CYS A 461 0.08 -0.97 35.23
CA CYS A 461 0.88 -2.14 35.56
C CYS A 461 0.15 -3.09 36.50
N HIS A 462 0.50 -4.36 36.41
CA HIS A 462 0.21 -5.37 37.41
C HIS A 462 1.50 -6.10 37.76
N ILE A 463 1.70 -6.31 39.06
CA ILE A 463 2.84 -7.04 39.61
C ILE A 463 2.26 -8.23 40.36
N TRP A 464 2.70 -9.44 40.01
CA TRP A 464 2.32 -10.65 40.74
C TRP A 464 2.79 -10.56 42.19
N ASN A 465 2.11 -11.22 43.13
CA ASN A 465 2.58 -11.25 44.52
C ASN A 465 3.91 -12.00 44.64
N LYS A 466 4.08 -13.07 43.87
CA LYS A 466 5.34 -13.80 43.70
C LYS A 466 5.75 -13.87 42.25
N ASN A 467 5.12 -14.75 41.50
CA ASN A 467 5.30 -14.91 40.06
C ASN A 467 4.04 -15.52 39.46
N PHE A 468 3.97 -15.58 38.14
CA PHE A 468 2.84 -16.18 37.43
C PHE A 468 2.47 -17.58 37.98
N GLU A 469 3.44 -18.49 38.15
CA GLU A 469 3.18 -19.87 38.54
C GLU A 469 2.63 -19.99 39.98
N TYR A 470 3.25 -19.30 40.93
CA TYR A 470 2.85 -19.37 42.34
C TYR A 470 1.58 -18.59 42.64
N ASP A 471 1.27 -17.54 41.88
CA ASP A 471 0.04 -16.79 42.11
C ASP A 471 -1.18 -17.52 41.52
N ASN A 472 -0.98 -18.30 40.43
CA ASN A 472 -2.09 -18.93 39.73
C ASN A 472 -2.32 -20.39 40.09
N PHE A 473 -1.34 -21.12 40.62
CA PHE A 473 -1.45 -22.56 40.87
C PHE A 473 -1.14 -22.93 42.32
N THR A 474 -1.79 -24.00 42.80
CA THR A 474 -1.52 -24.63 44.10
C THR A 474 -0.25 -25.48 44.07
N ASP A 475 0.27 -25.84 45.24
CA ASP A 475 1.49 -26.66 45.35
C ASP A 475 1.26 -28.08 44.80
N GLU A 476 0.05 -28.61 44.96
CA GLU A 476 -0.39 -29.91 44.44
C GLU A 476 -0.48 -29.90 42.92
N GLU A 477 -1.05 -28.84 42.32
CA GLU A 477 -1.13 -28.70 40.87
C GLU A 477 0.26 -28.59 40.26
N LEU A 478 1.10 -27.67 40.75
CA LEU A 478 2.46 -27.51 40.23
C LEU A 478 3.27 -28.81 40.35
N SER A 479 3.15 -29.53 41.47
CA SER A 479 3.78 -30.84 41.66
C SER A 479 3.32 -31.85 40.60
N ARG A 480 2.01 -31.96 40.35
CA ARG A 480 1.44 -32.84 39.33
C ARG A 480 1.92 -32.45 37.93
N GLU A 481 1.75 -31.19 37.55
CA GLU A 481 2.10 -30.70 36.21
C GLU A 481 3.61 -30.83 35.92
N LEU A 482 4.47 -30.59 36.91
CA LEU A 482 5.90 -30.81 36.76
C LEU A 482 6.22 -32.29 36.53
N ASN A 483 5.60 -33.21 37.27
CA ASN A 483 5.84 -34.64 37.07
C ASN A 483 5.32 -35.12 35.71
N GLU A 484 4.14 -34.65 35.28
CA GLU A 484 3.60 -34.94 33.94
C GLU A 484 4.50 -34.39 32.83
N TYR A 485 5.06 -33.18 33.01
CA TYR A 485 6.07 -32.63 32.12
C TYR A 485 7.31 -33.52 32.09
N GLY A 486 7.79 -33.96 33.26
CA GLY A 486 8.92 -34.88 33.38
C GLY A 486 8.70 -36.17 32.58
N GLU A 487 7.56 -36.82 32.76
CA GLU A 487 7.18 -38.04 32.03
C GLU A 487 7.11 -37.80 30.52
N LYS A 488 6.45 -36.72 30.08
CA LYS A 488 6.29 -36.35 28.67
C LYS A 488 7.63 -36.21 27.94
N TYR A 489 8.62 -35.62 28.61
CA TYR A 489 9.94 -35.36 28.04
C TYR A 489 11.01 -36.38 28.45
N GLY A 490 10.63 -37.46 29.13
CA GLY A 490 11.53 -38.55 29.51
C GLY A 490 12.48 -38.24 30.67
N TYR A 491 12.21 -37.18 31.44
CA TYR A 491 12.95 -36.85 32.65
C TYR A 491 12.42 -37.64 33.84
N LYS A 492 13.32 -38.10 34.72
CA LYS A 492 12.94 -38.87 35.92
C LYS A 492 13.15 -38.02 37.16
N PHE A 493 12.10 -37.34 37.60
CA PHE A 493 12.05 -36.68 38.90
C PHE A 493 10.68 -36.85 39.56
N ASP A 494 10.64 -36.78 40.89
CA ASP A 494 9.43 -36.84 41.71
C ASP A 494 9.31 -35.53 42.50
N ALA A 495 8.71 -34.50 41.91
CA ALA A 495 8.44 -33.23 42.57
C ALA A 495 7.25 -33.40 43.52
N ARG A 496 7.47 -33.26 44.83
CA ARG A 496 6.43 -33.41 45.86
C ARG A 496 5.82 -32.06 46.23
N PRO A 497 4.53 -31.98 46.63
CA PRO A 497 3.90 -30.71 46.99
C PRO A 497 4.64 -29.95 48.11
N ASN A 498 5.18 -30.65 49.11
CA ASN A 498 5.97 -30.03 50.19
C ASN A 498 7.28 -29.39 49.70
N GLU A 499 7.89 -29.90 48.62
CA GLU A 499 9.09 -29.31 48.03
C GLU A 499 8.73 -28.06 47.20
N ILE A 500 7.60 -28.09 46.49
CA ILE A 500 7.07 -26.92 45.80
C ILE A 500 6.71 -25.82 46.80
N LYS A 501 6.07 -26.20 47.92
CA LYS A 501 5.77 -25.29 49.03
C LYS A 501 7.04 -24.65 49.60
N ASP A 502 8.12 -25.41 49.76
CA ASP A 502 9.41 -24.87 50.19
C ASP A 502 9.97 -23.88 49.15
N CYS A 503 9.93 -24.23 47.87
CA CYS A 503 10.36 -23.36 46.76
C CYS A 503 9.55 -22.05 46.73
N ARG A 504 8.23 -22.15 46.82
CA ARG A 504 7.30 -21.02 46.91
C ARG A 504 7.60 -20.16 48.14
N SER A 505 7.83 -20.77 49.31
CA SER A 505 8.10 -20.01 50.55
C SER A 505 9.39 -19.20 50.46
N LYS A 506 10.39 -19.73 49.74
CA LYS A 506 11.69 -19.10 49.50
C LYS A 506 11.74 -18.27 48.22
N ASN A 507 10.63 -18.16 47.49
CA ASN A 507 10.52 -17.50 46.18
C ASN A 507 11.60 -17.97 45.19
N ARG A 508 11.87 -19.27 45.16
CA ARG A 508 12.86 -19.88 44.24
C ARG A 508 12.22 -20.10 42.88
N ASN A 509 13.02 -19.95 41.82
CA ASN A 509 12.57 -20.21 40.46
C ASN A 509 12.38 -21.72 40.23
N LEU A 510 11.27 -22.14 39.60
CA LEU A 510 10.99 -23.55 39.33
C LEU A 510 12.01 -24.20 38.38
N ASP A 511 12.57 -23.44 37.42
CA ASP A 511 13.67 -23.93 36.56
C ASP A 511 14.90 -24.30 37.40
N GLU A 512 15.27 -23.48 38.37
CA GLU A 512 16.39 -23.75 39.27
C GLU A 512 16.14 -24.99 40.14
N PHE A 513 14.91 -25.17 40.62
CA PHE A 513 14.49 -26.36 41.34
C PHE A 513 14.66 -27.63 40.48
N ILE A 514 14.19 -27.60 39.23
CA ILE A 514 14.30 -28.74 38.31
C ILE A 514 15.76 -29.01 37.93
N ARG A 515 16.56 -27.99 37.65
CA ARG A 515 18.01 -28.13 37.39
C ARG A 515 18.72 -28.83 38.54
N THR A 516 18.42 -28.44 39.77
CA THR A 516 19.01 -29.05 40.97
C THR A 516 18.60 -30.51 41.13
N LYS A 517 17.39 -30.88 40.68
CA LYS A 517 16.81 -32.20 40.93
C LYS A 517 17.06 -33.22 39.82
N ALA A 518 17.16 -32.76 38.58
CA ALA A 518 17.17 -33.62 37.39
C ALA A 518 18.26 -33.26 36.36
N ASP A 519 19.18 -32.34 36.70
CA ASP A 519 20.26 -31.86 35.82
C ASP A 519 19.77 -31.45 34.42
N THR A 520 18.57 -30.86 34.37
CA THR A 520 17.89 -30.42 33.15
C THR A 520 17.20 -29.09 33.41
N SER A 521 16.97 -28.31 32.35
CA SER A 521 16.25 -27.04 32.43
C SER A 521 14.78 -27.21 32.06
N LEU A 522 13.91 -26.50 32.76
CA LEU A 522 12.50 -26.38 32.44
C LEU A 522 12.33 -25.46 31.23
N SER A 523 11.74 -25.96 30.16
CA SER A 523 11.35 -25.15 29.01
C SER A 523 10.21 -24.23 29.43
N LYS A 524 10.51 -22.94 29.67
CA LYS A 524 9.49 -21.96 30.08
C LYS A 524 8.33 -21.87 29.06
N THR A 525 8.65 -22.08 27.78
CA THR A 525 7.67 -22.11 26.70
C THR A 525 6.73 -23.30 26.82
N GLU A 526 7.26 -24.51 26.86
CA GLU A 526 6.43 -25.73 26.83
C GLU A 526 5.70 -25.94 28.16
N PHE A 527 6.35 -25.64 29.28
CA PHE A 527 5.72 -25.72 30.59
C PHE A 527 4.67 -24.62 30.78
N GLY A 528 4.95 -23.39 30.32
CA GLY A 528 3.97 -22.31 30.33
C GLY A 528 2.72 -22.63 29.51
N GLU A 529 2.88 -23.24 28.35
CA GLU A 529 1.77 -23.76 27.53
C GLU A 529 0.97 -24.83 28.27
N GLN A 530 1.63 -25.79 28.93
CA GLN A 530 0.95 -26.83 29.72
C GLN A 530 0.10 -26.21 30.84
N LEU A 531 0.69 -25.29 31.60
CA LEU A 531 -0.01 -24.56 32.66
C LEU A 531 -1.20 -23.76 32.13
N ALA A 532 -1.03 -23.06 30.99
CA ALA A 532 -2.10 -22.30 30.37
C ALA A 532 -3.25 -23.20 29.88
N ASN A 533 -2.94 -24.37 29.34
CA ASN A 533 -3.94 -25.35 28.91
C ASN A 533 -4.73 -25.93 30.08
N LEU A 534 -4.11 -26.12 31.24
CA LEU A 534 -4.82 -26.50 32.47
C LEU A 534 -5.89 -25.45 32.82
N ILE A 535 -5.50 -24.17 32.85
CA ILE A 535 -6.43 -23.05 33.12
C ILE A 535 -7.52 -22.99 32.04
N ALA A 536 -7.16 -23.08 30.76
CA ALA A 536 -8.10 -23.03 29.65
C ALA A 536 -9.14 -24.16 29.70
N LYS A 537 -8.72 -25.37 30.10
CA LYS A 537 -9.62 -26.50 30.32
C LYS A 537 -10.61 -26.20 31.43
N GLU A 538 -10.14 -25.68 32.56
CA GLU A 538 -11.02 -25.31 33.67
C GLU A 538 -12.04 -24.26 33.26
N ILE A 539 -11.62 -23.22 32.54
CA ILE A 539 -12.53 -22.17 32.05
C ILE A 539 -13.64 -22.77 31.18
N LYS A 540 -13.31 -23.71 30.30
CA LYS A 540 -14.26 -24.37 29.40
C LYS A 540 -15.21 -25.33 30.12
N GLU A 541 -14.76 -25.96 31.21
CA GLU A 541 -15.55 -26.90 32.01
C GLU A 541 -16.45 -26.20 33.04
N ARG A 542 -16.21 -24.92 33.34
CA ARG A 542 -17.03 -24.13 34.27
C ARG A 542 -18.41 -23.80 33.67
N THR A 543 -19.45 -24.02 34.46
CA THR A 543 -20.83 -23.62 34.14
C THR A 543 -21.10 -22.13 34.36
N ASN A 544 -20.36 -21.48 35.28
CA ASN A 544 -20.46 -20.05 35.56
C ASN A 544 -19.07 -19.40 35.45
N HIS A 545 -18.93 -18.43 34.56
CA HIS A 545 -17.65 -17.78 34.25
C HIS A 545 -17.08 -16.95 35.42
N PHE A 546 -17.91 -16.52 36.36
CA PHE A 546 -17.49 -15.68 37.49
C PHE A 546 -17.09 -16.47 38.74
N GLU A 547 -17.33 -17.78 38.77
CA GLU A 547 -16.97 -18.63 39.91
C GLU A 547 -15.55 -19.18 39.75
N ASN A 548 -14.79 -19.18 40.86
CA ASN A 548 -13.44 -19.75 40.94
C ASN A 548 -12.44 -19.20 39.91
N GLN A 549 -12.59 -17.94 39.50
CA GLN A 549 -11.62 -17.27 38.61
C GLN A 549 -10.23 -17.22 39.23
N ARG A 550 -9.24 -17.71 38.48
CA ARG A 550 -7.82 -17.58 38.82
C ARG A 550 -7.37 -16.11 38.72
N PRO A 551 -6.30 -15.71 39.43
CA PRO A 551 -5.78 -14.35 39.37
C PRO A 551 -5.49 -13.85 37.94
N VAL A 552 -4.95 -14.69 37.06
CA VAL A 552 -4.70 -14.35 35.64
C VAL A 552 -5.96 -13.98 34.86
N GLU A 553 -7.10 -14.63 35.13
CA GLU A 553 -8.36 -14.29 34.47
C GLU A 553 -8.78 -12.86 34.84
N LYS A 554 -8.58 -12.45 36.10
CA LYS A 554 -8.88 -11.09 36.57
C LYS A 554 -7.94 -10.05 35.97
N VAL A 555 -6.66 -10.41 35.77
CA VAL A 555 -5.67 -9.53 35.13
C VAL A 555 -6.00 -9.34 33.65
N LEU A 556 -6.35 -10.41 32.93
CA LEU A 556 -6.81 -10.33 31.53
C LEU A 556 -8.06 -9.46 31.39
N ASP A 557 -9.04 -9.60 32.29
CA ASP A 557 -10.21 -8.72 32.34
C ASP A 557 -9.82 -7.23 32.50
N GLN A 558 -8.83 -6.93 33.35
CA GLN A 558 -8.33 -5.56 33.52
C GLN A 558 -7.64 -5.04 32.26
N ILE A 559 -6.84 -5.88 31.58
CA ILE A 559 -6.17 -5.53 30.33
C ILE A 559 -7.21 -5.22 29.24
N ILE A 560 -8.22 -6.07 29.09
CA ILE A 560 -9.29 -5.90 28.09
C ILE A 560 -10.09 -4.63 28.37
N ARG A 561 -10.54 -4.43 29.61
CA ARG A 561 -11.25 -3.20 30.01
C ARG A 561 -10.42 -1.96 29.74
N PHE A 562 -9.14 -1.99 30.13
CA PHE A 562 -8.25 -0.86 29.88
C PHE A 562 -8.06 -0.60 28.39
N THR A 563 -8.07 -1.63 27.53
CA THR A 563 -7.99 -1.47 26.07
C THR A 563 -9.19 -0.70 25.53
N VAL A 564 -10.41 -1.11 25.91
CA VAL A 564 -11.68 -0.58 25.37
C VAL A 564 -12.20 0.70 26.03
N GLU A 565 -11.68 1.07 27.21
CA GLU A 565 -12.02 2.33 27.88
C GLU A 565 -11.75 3.55 26.96
N ASN A 566 -12.78 4.20 26.42
CA ASN A 566 -12.63 5.44 25.67
C ASN A 566 -12.22 6.59 26.61
N ILE A 567 -11.29 7.45 26.16
CA ILE A 567 -10.85 8.66 26.87
C ILE A 567 -11.73 9.84 26.50
#